data_AF-A0A202DKK0-F1
#
_entry.id   AF-A0A202DKK0-F1
#
_cell.length_a   1.000
_cell.length_b   1.000
_cell.length_c   1.000
_cell.angle_alpha   90.00
_cell.angle_beta   90.00
_cell.angle_gamma   90.00
#
_symmetry.space_group_name_H-M   'P 1'
#
loop_
_entity.id
_entity.type
_entity.pdbx_description
1 polymer ?
#
loop_
_entity_poly.entity_id
_entity_poly.type
_entity_poly.pdbx_seq_one_letter_code
_entity_poly.pdbx_strand_id
1 'polypeptide(L)'
;MKYQQVIGLCLIGIWGSIFYLTNAKAEETVFDYKRNTFYGMGHHMAIKNNVPISEGDEFVAFTYNNIPMKTKVIEVIDARPIIKKFKKRGFEKIYNNEKLWNKIGFYWGFRGPNEPPTFAKLALPEDFDLTHAVRHLPENVIVLPGKGERLSEKELKIGYKKVKKWLPVKIPDSQLVLSGVWYKNDTGKQIGEINVGKAEYDQVDKDKMIKVHVYKFFLNKGTIVGMSDFARATDKPEHADTAPPELTEDTWASRDLTSGFVSLDKEKTWQRLSIDTGFEGISYLITTIGKDNHQDYFQYHYTPH
;
A
#
# COMPACT_ATOMS: atom_id res chain seq x y z
N MET A 1 50.73 -14.16 41.94
CA MET A 1 51.09 -14.89 40.70
C MET A 1 50.78 -13.94 39.55
N LYS A 2 51.70 -13.11 39.01
CA LYS A 2 52.92 -13.43 38.21
C LYS A 2 52.62 -14.57 37.22
N TYR A 3 52.58 -14.40 35.90
CA TYR A 3 53.60 -13.80 35.03
C TYR A 3 53.04 -13.21 33.72
N GLN A 4 53.67 -12.12 33.27
CA GLN A 4 53.80 -11.76 31.85
C GLN A 4 54.56 -12.87 31.11
N GLN A 5 54.17 -13.19 29.88
CA GLN A 5 55.13 -13.61 28.86
C GLN A 5 54.71 -13.05 27.49
N VAL A 6 55.44 -12.00 27.12
CA VAL A 6 55.66 -11.59 25.73
C VAL A 6 56.61 -12.63 25.13
N ILE A 7 56.21 -13.29 24.05
CA ILE A 7 57.15 -13.93 23.12
C ILE A 7 56.91 -13.28 21.76
N GLY A 8 57.81 -12.37 21.41
CA GLY A 8 58.04 -11.99 20.03
C GLY A 8 58.98 -13.01 19.40
N LEU A 9 58.59 -13.54 18.25
CA LEU A 9 59.47 -14.22 17.32
C LEU A 9 59.11 -13.74 15.92
N CYS A 10 59.92 -12.81 15.40
CA CYS A 10 59.94 -12.46 13.99
C CYS A 10 60.74 -13.53 13.24
N LEU A 11 60.15 -14.12 12.19
CA LEU A 11 60.88 -14.64 11.03
C LEU A 11 59.98 -14.55 9.78
N ILE A 12 60.27 -13.51 8.98
CA ILE A 12 60.41 -13.48 7.51
C ILE A 12 59.35 -14.21 6.66
N GLY A 13 58.46 -13.41 6.06
CA GLY A 13 58.24 -13.36 4.61
C GLY A 13 57.46 -14.49 3.95
N ILE A 14 56.20 -14.22 3.61
CA ILE A 14 55.57 -14.50 2.30
C ILE A 14 54.33 -13.58 2.20
N TRP A 15 54.14 -13.00 1.02
CA TRP A 15 53.00 -12.17 0.64
C TRP A 15 51.66 -12.80 1.03
N GLY A 16 50.86 -12.04 1.78
CA GLY A 16 49.48 -12.40 2.06
C GLY A 16 48.79 -11.21 2.71
N SER A 17 48.15 -10.38 1.91
CA SER A 17 47.17 -9.41 2.40
C SER A 17 46.15 -10.19 3.23
N ILE A 18 46.18 -10.03 4.56
CA ILE A 18 45.08 -10.47 5.41
C ILE A 18 43.94 -9.52 5.12
N PHE A 19 43.12 -9.87 4.14
CA PHE A 19 41.76 -9.37 4.08
C PHE A 19 41.09 -9.86 5.36
N TYR A 20 40.86 -8.95 6.30
CA TYR A 20 39.72 -9.09 7.17
C TYR A 20 38.50 -9.01 6.24
N LEU A 21 38.08 -10.16 5.71
CA LEU A 21 36.68 -10.40 5.47
C LEU A 21 36.05 -10.26 6.85
N THR A 22 35.67 -9.03 7.19
CA THR A 22 34.52 -8.86 8.04
C THR A 22 33.44 -9.67 7.34
N ASN A 23 33.18 -10.87 7.86
CA ASN A 23 31.86 -11.45 7.81
C ASN A 23 30.97 -10.38 8.44
N ALA A 24 30.58 -9.39 7.62
CA ALA A 24 29.26 -8.85 7.67
C ALA A 24 28.42 -10.10 7.55
N LYS A 25 28.04 -10.66 8.71
CA LYS A 25 26.80 -11.37 8.81
C LYS A 25 25.85 -10.44 8.09
N ALA A 26 25.49 -10.80 6.87
CA ALA A 26 24.24 -10.36 6.32
C ALA A 26 23.27 -10.80 7.40
N GLU A 27 22.90 -9.87 8.29
CA GLU A 27 21.61 -9.96 8.93
C GLU A 27 20.71 -10.32 7.77
N GLU A 28 20.06 -11.48 7.82
CA GLU A 28 18.88 -11.69 7.01
C GLU A 28 17.99 -10.50 7.37
N THR A 29 18.11 -9.42 6.60
CA THR A 29 17.46 -8.16 6.89
C THR A 29 16.00 -8.47 6.69
N VAL A 30 15.32 -8.71 7.80
CA VAL A 30 13.87 -8.86 7.84
C VAL A 30 13.32 -7.66 7.09
N PHE A 31 12.67 -7.93 5.96
CA PHE A 31 12.12 -6.88 5.12
C PHE A 31 11.13 -6.04 5.94
N ASP A 32 11.29 -4.71 5.93
CA ASP A 32 10.49 -3.78 6.72
C ASP A 32 9.75 -2.80 5.80
N TYR A 33 8.44 -2.97 5.63
CA TYR A 33 7.59 -2.08 4.85
C TYR A 33 7.72 -0.61 5.27
N LYS A 34 7.84 -0.33 6.57
CA LYS A 34 7.96 1.03 7.09
C LYS A 34 9.26 1.69 6.66
N ARG A 35 10.31 0.94 6.36
CA ARG A 35 11.58 1.48 5.85
C ARG A 35 11.63 1.45 4.32
N ASN A 36 11.01 0.46 3.70
CA ASN A 36 11.23 0.11 2.30
C ASN A 36 10.14 0.57 1.34
N THR A 37 8.96 0.98 1.82
CA THR A 37 7.84 1.39 0.96
C THR A 37 7.70 2.91 0.89
N PHE A 38 7.62 3.44 -0.32
CA PHE A 38 7.55 4.85 -0.64
C PHE A 38 6.29 5.13 -1.45
N TYR A 39 5.79 6.36 -1.35
CA TYR A 39 4.55 6.77 -1.99
C TYR A 39 4.83 7.49 -3.29
N GLY A 40 4.09 7.13 -4.33
CA GLY A 40 4.21 7.71 -5.64
C GLY A 40 3.07 8.65 -6.02
N MET A 41 3.36 9.53 -6.98
CA MET A 41 2.38 10.22 -7.81
C MET A 41 3.01 10.48 -9.18
N GLY A 42 2.38 10.01 -10.25
CA GLY A 42 2.99 10.04 -11.58
C GLY A 42 4.31 9.27 -11.57
N HIS A 43 5.44 9.95 -11.84
CA HIS A 43 6.76 9.30 -11.87
C HIS A 43 7.63 9.57 -10.63
N HIS A 44 7.09 10.28 -9.66
CA HIS A 44 7.85 10.75 -8.50
C HIS A 44 7.42 10.01 -7.26
N MET A 45 8.37 9.70 -6.38
CA MET A 45 8.10 9.21 -5.04
C MET A 45 8.67 10.12 -3.97
N ALA A 46 7.93 10.28 -2.87
CA ALA A 46 8.39 11.03 -1.71
C ALA A 46 9.39 10.18 -0.90
N ILE A 47 10.57 10.74 -0.62
CA ILE A 47 11.64 10.05 0.12
C ILE A 47 11.48 10.34 1.61
N LYS A 48 11.59 9.36 2.50
CA LYS A 48 11.56 9.56 3.96
C LYS A 48 12.81 10.29 4.48
N ASN A 49 12.66 11.21 5.44
CA ASN A 49 13.73 12.08 5.96
C ASN A 49 15.04 11.37 6.34
N ASN A 50 14.95 10.14 6.83
CA ASN A 50 16.09 9.39 7.35
C ASN A 50 16.48 8.20 6.46
N VAL A 51 15.97 8.13 5.24
CA VAL A 51 16.29 7.03 4.33
C VAL A 51 17.17 7.55 3.20
N PRO A 52 18.44 7.14 3.13
CA PRO A 52 19.30 7.52 2.02
C PRO A 52 18.79 6.84 0.74
N ILE A 53 18.54 7.66 -0.28
CA ILE A 53 18.17 7.27 -1.64
C ILE A 53 19.13 7.95 -2.61
N SER A 54 19.67 7.19 -3.55
CA SER A 54 20.59 7.67 -4.59
C SER A 54 20.07 7.37 -5.98
N GLU A 55 20.59 8.08 -6.99
CA GLU A 55 20.41 7.68 -8.39
C GLU A 55 20.96 6.27 -8.61
N GLY A 56 20.23 5.48 -9.40
CA GLY A 56 20.53 4.07 -9.64
C GLY A 56 19.92 3.11 -8.63
N ASP A 57 19.43 3.57 -7.47
CA ASP A 57 18.74 2.69 -6.51
C ASP A 57 17.54 2.02 -7.16
N GLU A 58 17.40 0.70 -6.94
CA GLU A 58 16.36 -0.12 -7.57
C GLU A 58 15.12 -0.29 -6.71
N PHE A 59 13.97 -0.29 -7.39
CA PHE A 59 12.65 -0.40 -6.78
C PHE A 59 11.74 -1.30 -7.60
N VAL A 60 10.72 -1.87 -6.96
CA VAL A 60 9.53 -2.37 -7.65
C VAL A 60 8.44 -1.31 -7.52
N ALA A 61 8.01 -0.78 -8.65
CA ALA A 61 6.94 0.20 -8.77
C ALA A 61 5.59 -0.52 -8.94
N PHE A 62 4.57 -0.02 -8.24
CA PHE A 62 3.21 -0.54 -8.23
C PHE A 62 2.23 0.55 -8.67
N THR A 63 1.17 0.13 -9.34
CA THR A 63 0.04 0.97 -9.72
C THR A 63 -1.23 0.13 -9.81
N TYR A 64 -2.39 0.76 -9.75
CA TYR A 64 -3.67 0.07 -9.69
C TYR A 64 -4.05 -0.67 -10.98
N ASN A 65 -3.53 -0.23 -12.13
CA ASN A 65 -3.93 -0.73 -13.45
C ASN A 65 -2.83 -1.40 -14.28
N ASN A 66 -1.59 -1.47 -13.78
CA ASN A 66 -0.47 -2.06 -14.51
C ASN A 66 0.20 -3.18 -13.72
N ILE A 67 1.01 -3.95 -14.43
CA ILE A 67 1.87 -4.96 -13.84
C ILE A 67 3.00 -4.25 -13.07
N PRO A 68 3.29 -4.66 -11.82
CA PRO A 68 4.41 -4.10 -11.07
C PRO A 68 5.72 -4.28 -11.82
N MET A 69 6.55 -3.26 -11.82
CA MET A 69 7.76 -3.24 -12.65
C MET A 69 8.99 -2.89 -11.85
N LYS A 70 10.11 -3.54 -12.18
CA LYS A 70 11.42 -3.10 -11.70
C LYS A 70 11.77 -1.78 -12.36
N THR A 71 12.24 -0.83 -11.58
CA THR A 71 12.66 0.50 -12.03
C THR A 71 13.82 0.98 -11.17
N LYS A 72 14.41 2.11 -11.55
CA LYS A 72 15.49 2.75 -10.82
C LYS A 72 15.23 4.23 -10.64
N VAL A 73 15.84 4.80 -9.62
CA VAL A 73 15.91 6.26 -9.44
C VAL A 73 16.79 6.84 -10.54
N ILE A 74 16.27 7.84 -11.26
CA ILE A 74 17.01 8.58 -12.28
C ILE A 74 17.37 9.99 -11.87
N GLU A 75 16.73 10.50 -10.82
CA GLU A 75 16.98 11.83 -10.30
C GLU A 75 16.52 11.89 -8.84
N VAL A 76 17.33 12.52 -7.98
CA VAL A 76 16.95 12.88 -6.61
C VAL A 76 16.83 14.40 -6.52
N ILE A 77 15.61 14.87 -6.26
CA ILE A 77 15.24 16.28 -6.30
C ILE A 77 15.15 16.82 -4.87
N ASP A 78 16.02 17.76 -4.51
CA ASP A 78 15.89 18.54 -3.29
C ASP A 78 14.91 19.71 -3.52
N ALA A 79 13.73 19.60 -2.93
CA ALA A 79 12.67 20.59 -2.98
C ALA A 79 12.78 21.69 -1.90
N ARG A 80 13.79 21.69 -1.02
CA ARG A 80 14.03 22.79 -0.05
C ARG A 80 14.15 24.16 -0.70
N PRO A 81 14.85 24.32 -1.84
CA PRO A 81 14.93 25.60 -2.53
C PRO A 81 13.56 26.07 -3.03
N ILE A 82 12.70 25.14 -3.45
CA ILE A 82 11.34 25.43 -3.91
C ILE A 82 10.49 25.91 -2.72
N ILE A 83 10.47 25.16 -1.62
CA ILE A 83 9.79 25.54 -0.37
C ILE A 83 10.24 26.93 0.08
N LYS A 84 11.54 27.21 0.05
CA LYS A 84 12.09 28.53 0.42
C LYS A 84 11.59 29.65 -0.49
N LYS A 85 11.50 29.43 -1.81
CA LYS A 85 10.95 30.42 -2.77
C LYS A 85 9.49 30.71 -2.46
N PHE A 86 8.70 29.69 -2.17
CA PHE A 86 7.30 29.88 -1.82
C PHE A 86 7.11 30.62 -0.49
N LYS A 87 7.85 30.24 0.56
CA LYS A 87 7.85 30.96 1.85
C LYS A 87 8.17 32.44 1.67
N LYS A 88 9.21 32.76 0.89
CA LYS A 88 9.59 34.15 0.56
C LYS A 88 8.46 34.93 -0.13
N ARG A 89 7.63 34.25 -0.91
CA ARG A 89 6.49 34.87 -1.61
C ARG A 89 5.22 34.94 -0.73
N GLY A 90 5.31 34.68 0.57
CA GLY A 90 4.18 34.75 1.50
C GLY A 90 3.21 33.56 1.40
N PHE A 91 3.56 32.52 0.63
CA PHE A 91 2.74 31.31 0.51
C PHE A 91 2.82 30.45 1.77
N GLU A 92 3.53 30.85 2.84
CA GLU A 92 3.62 30.06 4.07
C GLU A 92 2.24 29.75 4.67
N LYS A 93 1.29 30.69 4.54
CA LYS A 93 -0.12 30.45 4.87
C LYS A 93 -0.76 29.39 3.98
N ILE A 94 -0.38 29.30 2.70
CA ILE A 94 -0.86 28.26 1.78
C ILE A 94 -0.27 26.90 2.17
N TYR A 95 1.04 26.80 2.45
CA TYR A 95 1.69 25.56 2.93
C TYR A 95 1.10 24.99 4.21
N ASN A 96 0.81 25.85 5.17
CA ASN A 96 0.24 25.45 6.45
C ASN A 96 -1.29 25.41 6.42
N ASN A 97 -1.92 25.74 5.29
CA ASN A 97 -3.37 25.68 5.12
C ASN A 97 -3.75 24.28 4.61
N GLU A 98 -3.82 23.36 5.55
CA GLU A 98 -4.29 21.99 5.37
C GLU A 98 -5.61 21.94 4.58
N LYS A 99 -6.59 22.80 4.92
CA LYS A 99 -7.86 22.90 4.18
C LYS A 99 -7.70 23.24 2.70
N LEU A 100 -6.72 24.06 2.33
CA LEU A 100 -6.46 24.38 0.93
C LEU A 100 -5.79 23.21 0.20
N TRP A 101 -4.83 22.52 0.81
CA TRP A 101 -4.17 21.34 0.22
C TRP A 101 -5.14 20.18 0.02
N ASN A 102 -6.01 19.96 1.00
CA ASN A 102 -7.17 19.09 0.95
C ASN A 102 -8.08 19.39 -0.26
N LYS A 103 -8.35 20.68 -0.50
CA LYS A 103 -9.14 21.11 -1.67
C LYS A 103 -8.46 20.90 -3.02
N ILE A 104 -7.12 20.90 -3.11
CA ILE A 104 -6.37 20.86 -4.39
C ILE A 104 -5.70 19.51 -4.70
N GLY A 105 -5.79 18.50 -3.84
CA GLY A 105 -5.29 17.15 -4.19
C GLY A 105 -3.79 16.92 -4.04
N PHE A 106 -3.00 17.93 -3.64
CA PHE A 106 -1.53 17.94 -3.80
C PHE A 106 -0.72 17.86 -2.49
N TYR A 107 -1.34 17.43 -1.40
CA TYR A 107 -0.73 17.38 -0.05
C TYR A 107 0.59 16.56 0.01
N TRP A 108 0.76 15.60 -0.89
CA TRP A 108 1.88 14.65 -0.88
C TRP A 108 3.22 15.21 -1.34
N GLY A 109 3.20 16.25 -2.19
CA GLY A 109 4.41 16.86 -2.74
C GLY A 109 5.10 17.82 -1.76
N PHE A 110 4.42 18.23 -0.69
CA PHE A 110 4.96 19.11 0.36
C PHE A 110 4.15 18.87 1.64
N ARG A 111 4.45 17.79 2.36
CA ARG A 111 3.71 17.34 3.56
C ARG A 111 3.96 18.20 4.82
N GLY A 112 3.92 19.52 4.64
CA GLY A 112 4.15 20.50 5.69
C GLY A 112 5.63 20.71 6.07
N PRO A 113 5.90 21.51 7.11
CA PRO A 113 7.26 21.88 7.51
C PRO A 113 8.08 20.74 8.12
N ASN A 114 7.45 19.60 8.43
CA ASN A 114 8.04 18.51 9.21
C ASN A 114 8.35 17.24 8.38
N GLU A 115 7.95 17.20 7.11
CA GLU A 115 8.18 16.06 6.23
C GLU A 115 9.22 16.37 5.14
N PRO A 116 9.90 15.33 4.65
CA PRO A 116 11.09 15.48 3.82
C PRO A 116 10.83 16.28 2.54
N PRO A 117 11.72 17.23 2.23
CA PRO A 117 11.63 18.04 1.03
C PRO A 117 12.26 17.32 -0.16
N THR A 118 12.36 15.99 -0.19
CA THR A 118 13.11 15.27 -1.23
C THR A 118 12.24 14.27 -1.96
N PHE A 119 12.32 14.31 -3.29
CA PHE A 119 11.63 13.39 -4.19
C PHE A 119 12.65 12.59 -4.99
N ALA A 120 12.28 11.39 -5.39
CA ALA A 120 13.00 10.64 -6.40
C ALA A 120 12.11 10.48 -7.63
N LYS A 121 12.65 10.78 -8.81
CA LYS A 121 12.02 10.43 -10.08
C LYS A 121 12.46 9.02 -10.47
N LEU A 122 11.49 8.19 -10.86
CA LEU A 122 11.74 6.83 -11.32
C LEU A 122 11.72 6.75 -12.85
N ALA A 123 12.50 5.82 -13.41
CA ALA A 123 12.45 5.48 -14.83
C ALA A 123 11.19 4.67 -15.15
N LEU A 124 10.06 5.36 -15.32
CA LEU A 124 8.76 4.74 -15.58
C LEU A 124 8.21 5.16 -16.96
N PRO A 125 7.39 4.32 -17.61
CA PRO A 125 6.63 4.70 -18.80
C PRO A 125 5.73 5.93 -18.56
N GLU A 126 5.49 6.74 -19.58
CA GLU A 126 4.71 7.99 -19.45
C GLU A 126 3.30 7.78 -18.87
N ASP A 127 2.65 6.65 -19.18
CA ASP A 127 1.32 6.27 -18.73
C ASP A 127 1.31 5.53 -17.37
N PHE A 128 2.48 5.32 -16.76
CA PHE A 128 2.58 4.67 -15.47
C PHE A 128 2.33 5.67 -14.33
N ASP A 129 1.16 5.58 -13.73
CA ASP A 129 0.82 6.38 -12.54
C ASP A 129 1.27 5.65 -11.27
N LEU A 130 2.48 5.97 -10.78
CA LEU A 130 3.07 5.35 -9.62
C LEU A 130 2.21 5.57 -8.37
N THR A 131 1.87 4.48 -7.70
CA THR A 131 1.18 4.53 -6.41
C THR A 131 2.13 4.21 -5.25
N HIS A 132 2.94 3.18 -5.42
CA HIS A 132 3.92 2.74 -4.43
C HIS A 132 5.22 2.36 -5.13
N ALA A 133 6.34 2.60 -4.46
CA ALA A 133 7.63 2.05 -4.83
C ALA A 133 8.20 1.30 -3.63
N VAL A 134 8.68 0.08 -3.83
CA VAL A 134 9.20 -0.77 -2.76
C VAL A 134 10.65 -1.14 -3.05
N ARG A 135 11.55 -0.78 -2.13
CA ARG A 135 12.99 -1.06 -2.21
C ARG A 135 13.34 -2.40 -1.58
N HIS A 136 14.35 -3.11 -2.10
CA HIS A 136 14.90 -4.34 -1.51
C HIS A 136 13.86 -5.45 -1.27
N LEU A 137 12.90 -5.63 -2.19
CA LEU A 137 12.07 -6.83 -2.14
C LEU A 137 12.95 -8.07 -2.37
N PRO A 138 12.85 -9.12 -1.52
CA PRO A 138 13.63 -10.35 -1.68
C PRO A 138 13.37 -11.02 -3.04
N GLU A 139 14.36 -11.70 -3.60
CA GLU A 139 14.24 -12.34 -4.93
C GLU A 139 13.14 -13.40 -5.02
N ASN A 140 12.85 -14.06 -3.90
CA ASN A 140 11.81 -15.09 -3.80
C ASN A 140 10.42 -14.55 -3.48
N VAL A 141 10.25 -13.22 -3.49
CA VAL A 141 8.94 -12.59 -3.27
C VAL A 141 7.99 -12.95 -4.41
N ILE A 142 6.72 -13.18 -4.06
CA ILE A 142 5.65 -13.29 -5.04
C ILE A 142 4.92 -11.96 -5.10
N VAL A 143 4.81 -11.41 -6.30
CA VAL A 143 4.08 -10.17 -6.57
C VAL A 143 2.91 -10.47 -7.49
N LEU A 144 1.73 -9.95 -7.14
CA LEU A 144 0.55 -9.93 -8.00
C LEU A 144 0.21 -8.48 -8.39
N PRO A 145 -0.24 -8.24 -9.62
CA PRO A 145 -0.65 -6.92 -10.06
C PRO A 145 -1.95 -6.46 -9.40
N GLY A 146 -2.15 -5.14 -9.37
CA GLY A 146 -3.41 -4.52 -8.96
C GLY A 146 -4.52 -4.69 -9.99
N LYS A 147 -4.16 -4.80 -11.27
CA LYS A 147 -5.11 -5.09 -12.35
C LYS A 147 -5.64 -6.52 -12.18
N GLY A 148 -6.86 -6.63 -11.67
CA GLY A 148 -7.53 -7.91 -11.49
C GLY A 148 -8.60 -8.18 -12.54
N GLU A 149 -8.99 -9.45 -12.66
CA GLU A 149 -10.03 -9.95 -13.54
C GLU A 149 -11.32 -10.14 -12.75
N ARG A 150 -12.44 -9.52 -13.18
CA ARG A 150 -13.73 -9.70 -12.51
C ARG A 150 -14.13 -11.18 -12.54
N LEU A 151 -14.60 -11.68 -11.40
CA LEU A 151 -15.12 -13.04 -11.31
C LEU A 151 -16.42 -13.18 -12.09
N SER A 152 -16.58 -14.32 -12.76
CA SER A 152 -17.86 -14.73 -13.31
C SER A 152 -18.88 -14.98 -12.20
N GLU A 153 -20.17 -14.92 -12.54
CA GLU A 153 -21.27 -15.21 -11.59
C GLU A 153 -21.14 -16.61 -10.95
N LYS A 154 -20.67 -17.59 -11.74
CA LYS A 154 -20.41 -18.95 -11.25
C LYS A 154 -19.30 -18.97 -10.20
N GLU A 155 -18.20 -18.27 -10.45
CA GLU A 155 -17.09 -18.17 -9.49
C GLU A 155 -17.51 -17.42 -8.23
N LEU A 156 -18.29 -16.35 -8.35
CA LEU A 156 -18.85 -15.62 -7.21
C LEU A 156 -19.71 -16.52 -6.33
N LYS A 157 -20.62 -17.32 -6.91
CA LYS A 157 -21.45 -18.27 -6.17
C LYS A 157 -20.60 -19.32 -5.44
N ILE A 158 -19.54 -19.81 -6.08
CA ILE A 158 -18.61 -20.77 -5.46
C ILE A 158 -17.83 -20.10 -4.31
N GLY A 159 -17.31 -18.90 -4.54
CA GLY A 159 -16.61 -18.11 -3.53
C GLY A 159 -17.51 -17.81 -2.32
N TYR A 160 -18.72 -17.32 -2.57
CA TYR A 160 -19.72 -17.06 -1.52
C TYR A 160 -20.01 -18.31 -0.68
N LYS A 161 -20.20 -19.48 -1.30
CA LYS A 161 -20.42 -20.73 -0.55
C LYS A 161 -19.28 -21.07 0.41
N LYS A 162 -18.04 -20.70 0.10
CA LYS A 162 -16.87 -20.93 0.95
C LYS A 162 -16.81 -19.94 2.12
N VAL A 163 -17.18 -18.69 1.89
CA VAL A 163 -17.03 -17.61 2.88
C VAL A 163 -18.28 -17.38 3.73
N LYS A 164 -19.47 -17.79 3.28
CA LYS A 164 -20.75 -17.48 3.96
C LYS A 164 -20.83 -17.90 5.43
N LYS A 165 -20.13 -18.97 5.81
CA LYS A 165 -20.10 -19.47 7.19
C LYS A 165 -19.29 -18.58 8.15
N TRP A 166 -18.47 -17.69 7.61
CA TRP A 166 -17.63 -16.74 8.33
C TRP A 166 -18.28 -15.36 8.44
N LEU A 167 -19.45 -15.16 7.83
CA LEU A 167 -20.19 -13.91 7.97
C LEU A 167 -20.69 -13.77 9.41
N PRO A 168 -20.56 -12.59 10.02
CA PRO A 168 -21.06 -12.36 11.38
C PRO A 168 -22.59 -12.27 11.43
N VAL A 169 -23.24 -12.06 10.27
CA VAL A 169 -24.68 -11.91 10.15
C VAL A 169 -25.22 -12.72 8.98
N LYS A 170 -26.45 -13.22 9.12
CA LYS A 170 -27.20 -13.78 8.00
C LYS A 170 -27.67 -12.63 7.11
N ILE A 171 -27.38 -12.73 5.81
CA ILE A 171 -27.80 -11.76 4.79
C ILE A 171 -28.96 -12.38 4.01
N PRO A 172 -30.16 -11.77 4.00
CA PRO A 172 -31.27 -12.19 3.13
C PRO A 172 -30.88 -12.08 1.65
N ASP A 173 -31.39 -12.99 0.82
CA ASP A 173 -31.08 -12.99 -0.62
C ASP A 173 -31.49 -11.68 -1.30
N SER A 174 -32.55 -11.01 -0.82
CA SER A 174 -32.99 -9.71 -1.31
C SER A 174 -32.06 -8.54 -0.97
N GLN A 175 -31.08 -8.75 -0.09
CA GLN A 175 -30.08 -7.75 0.31
C GLN A 175 -28.66 -8.17 -0.12
N LEU A 176 -28.51 -9.38 -0.67
CA LEU A 176 -27.21 -9.96 -0.97
C LEU A 176 -26.70 -9.43 -2.31
N VAL A 177 -25.59 -8.70 -2.27
CA VAL A 177 -24.83 -8.34 -3.46
C VAL A 177 -23.44 -8.97 -3.40
N LEU A 178 -22.94 -9.44 -4.54
CA LEU A 178 -21.66 -10.14 -4.65
C LEU A 178 -20.80 -9.49 -5.71
N SER A 179 -19.54 -9.27 -5.39
CA SER A 179 -18.52 -8.90 -6.38
C SER A 179 -17.23 -9.60 -6.04
N GLY A 180 -16.30 -9.61 -6.99
CA GLY A 180 -15.03 -10.24 -6.75
C GLY A 180 -14.12 -10.19 -7.94
N VAL A 181 -12.85 -10.40 -7.64
CA VAL A 181 -11.75 -10.19 -8.57
C VAL A 181 -10.69 -11.26 -8.34
N TRP A 182 -10.12 -11.80 -9.43
CA TRP A 182 -8.86 -12.54 -9.38
C TRP A 182 -7.70 -11.60 -9.69
N TYR A 183 -6.72 -11.56 -8.80
CA TYR A 183 -5.40 -10.99 -9.07
C TYR A 183 -4.46 -12.13 -9.42
N LYS A 184 -3.83 -12.08 -10.59
CA LYS A 184 -3.00 -13.18 -11.11
C LYS A 184 -1.72 -12.62 -11.69
N ASN A 185 -0.62 -13.38 -11.57
CA ASN A 185 0.59 -13.13 -12.35
C ASN A 185 0.78 -14.17 -13.45
N ASP A 186 1.78 -13.95 -14.29
CA ASP A 186 2.18 -14.81 -15.41
C ASP A 186 2.62 -16.21 -14.98
N THR A 187 3.15 -16.36 -13.76
CA THR A 187 3.52 -17.66 -13.17
C THR A 187 2.32 -18.46 -12.63
N GLY A 188 1.10 -17.96 -12.78
CA GLY A 188 -0.14 -18.62 -12.34
C GLY A 188 -0.41 -18.53 -10.83
N LYS A 189 0.32 -17.70 -10.09
CA LYS A 189 -0.01 -17.36 -8.70
C LYS A 189 -1.21 -16.44 -8.67
N GLN A 190 -2.08 -16.61 -7.68
CA GLN A 190 -3.32 -15.84 -7.62
C GLN A 190 -3.87 -15.63 -6.22
N ILE A 191 -4.59 -14.52 -6.06
CA ILE A 191 -5.44 -14.22 -4.91
C ILE A 191 -6.82 -13.83 -5.41
N GLY A 192 -7.85 -14.42 -4.82
CA GLY A 192 -9.24 -14.07 -5.08
C GLY A 192 -9.75 -13.12 -4.01
N GLU A 193 -10.34 -12.01 -4.41
CA GLU A 193 -11.10 -11.13 -3.53
C GLU A 193 -12.59 -11.40 -3.75
N ILE A 194 -13.31 -11.74 -2.67
CA ILE A 194 -14.76 -11.90 -2.67
C ILE A 194 -15.34 -10.85 -1.74
N ASN A 195 -16.19 -9.98 -2.29
CA ASN A 195 -16.95 -9.02 -1.52
C ASN A 195 -18.39 -9.53 -1.37
N VAL A 196 -18.85 -9.58 -0.13
CA VAL A 196 -20.22 -9.93 0.23
C VAL A 196 -20.87 -8.70 0.85
N GLY A 197 -21.80 -8.08 0.13
CA GLY A 197 -22.51 -6.91 0.60
C GLY A 197 -23.87 -7.26 1.18
N LYS A 198 -24.20 -6.64 2.31
CA LYS A 198 -25.57 -6.49 2.80
C LYS A 198 -26.06 -5.11 2.41
N ALA A 199 -26.83 -5.03 1.34
CA ALA A 199 -27.37 -3.79 0.79
C ALA A 199 -28.67 -3.38 1.48
N GLU A 200 -28.84 -2.08 1.65
CA GLU A 200 -30.09 -1.41 1.96
C GLU A 200 -30.46 -0.54 0.74
N TYR A 201 -31.71 -0.66 0.29
CA TYR A 201 -32.23 0.01 -0.90
C TYR A 201 -33.22 1.10 -0.52
N ASP A 202 -33.37 2.10 -1.39
CA ASP A 202 -34.37 3.15 -1.23
C ASP A 202 -35.80 2.55 -1.22
N GLN A 203 -36.70 3.15 -0.44
CA GLN A 203 -38.07 2.64 -0.30
C GLN A 203 -38.95 2.95 -1.52
N VAL A 204 -38.61 4.01 -2.25
CA VAL A 204 -39.31 4.47 -3.45
C VAL A 204 -38.65 3.87 -4.68
N ASP A 205 -37.32 4.00 -4.80
CA ASP A 205 -36.53 3.44 -5.88
C ASP A 205 -35.80 2.16 -5.43
N LYS A 206 -36.47 1.01 -5.56
CA LYS A 206 -35.98 -0.27 -5.03
C LYS A 206 -34.70 -0.78 -5.69
N ASP A 207 -34.29 -0.21 -6.82
CA ASP A 207 -33.05 -0.56 -7.51
C ASP A 207 -31.86 0.30 -7.03
N LYS A 208 -32.14 1.40 -6.33
CA LYS A 208 -31.13 2.31 -5.80
C LYS A 208 -30.61 1.84 -4.45
N MET A 209 -29.37 1.39 -4.44
CA MET A 209 -28.64 1.09 -3.20
C MET A 209 -28.30 2.39 -2.46
N ILE A 210 -28.73 2.52 -1.21
CA ILE A 210 -28.47 3.72 -0.38
C ILE A 210 -27.37 3.50 0.65
N LYS A 211 -27.17 2.24 1.07
CA LYS A 211 -26.16 1.85 2.05
C LYS A 211 -25.76 0.39 1.83
N VAL A 212 -24.52 0.06 2.16
CA VAL A 212 -24.03 -1.32 2.11
C VAL A 212 -23.02 -1.57 3.22
N HIS A 213 -23.14 -2.71 3.89
CA HIS A 213 -22.07 -3.27 4.71
C HIS A 213 -21.36 -4.34 3.89
N VAL A 214 -20.06 -4.18 3.67
CA VAL A 214 -19.24 -5.05 2.83
C VAL A 214 -18.33 -5.89 3.70
N TYR A 215 -18.41 -7.22 3.52
CA TYR A 215 -17.44 -8.18 4.06
C TYR A 215 -16.53 -8.64 2.92
N LYS A 216 -15.26 -8.29 3.01
CA LYS A 216 -14.23 -8.60 2.02
C LYS A 216 -13.42 -9.79 2.49
N PHE A 217 -13.29 -10.80 1.64
CA PHE A 217 -12.52 -12.02 1.90
C PHE A 217 -11.44 -12.20 0.85
N PHE A 218 -10.25 -12.58 1.29
CA PHE A 218 -9.15 -12.95 0.41
C PHE A 218 -8.94 -14.46 0.42
N LEU A 219 -8.88 -15.06 -0.76
CA LEU A 219 -8.79 -16.49 -0.97
C LEU A 219 -7.50 -16.85 -1.71
N ASN A 220 -6.69 -17.72 -1.12
CA ASN A 220 -5.58 -18.39 -1.80
C ASN A 220 -5.90 -19.88 -1.95
N LYS A 221 -5.90 -20.40 -3.18
CA LYS A 221 -6.22 -21.82 -3.47
C LYS A 221 -7.51 -22.32 -2.80
N GLY A 222 -8.48 -21.43 -2.61
CA GLY A 222 -9.77 -21.71 -1.98
C GLY A 222 -9.79 -21.63 -0.45
N THR A 223 -8.68 -21.33 0.20
CA THR A 223 -8.57 -21.08 1.65
C THR A 223 -8.64 -19.59 1.93
N ILE A 224 -9.35 -19.20 2.99
CA ILE A 224 -9.39 -17.80 3.44
C ILE A 224 -8.04 -17.46 4.08
N VAL A 225 -7.39 -16.43 3.54
CA VAL A 225 -6.10 -15.90 4.04
C VAL A 225 -6.23 -14.52 4.66
N GLY A 226 -7.39 -13.87 4.53
CA GLY A 226 -7.67 -12.59 5.14
C GLY A 226 -9.14 -12.21 5.04
N MET A 227 -9.58 -11.33 5.95
CA MET A 227 -10.92 -10.78 5.98
C MET A 227 -10.86 -9.33 6.47
N SER A 228 -11.71 -8.47 5.92
CA SER A 228 -11.99 -7.14 6.45
C SER A 228 -13.44 -6.77 6.19
N ASP A 229 -13.95 -5.75 6.87
CA ASP A 229 -15.27 -5.22 6.61
C ASP A 229 -15.33 -3.70 6.76
N PHE A 230 -16.30 -3.10 6.09
CA PHE A 230 -16.56 -1.66 6.11
C PHE A 230 -18.00 -1.38 5.68
N ALA A 231 -18.48 -0.17 5.95
CA ALA A 231 -19.80 0.28 5.52
C ALA A 231 -19.69 1.54 4.66
N ARG A 232 -20.62 1.70 3.72
CA ARG A 232 -20.73 2.86 2.82
C ARG A 232 -22.17 3.31 2.71
N ALA A 233 -22.38 4.60 2.47
CA ALA A 233 -23.72 5.17 2.30
C ALA A 233 -23.70 6.37 1.35
N THR A 234 -24.75 6.52 0.54
CA THR A 234 -24.89 7.58 -0.49
C THR A 234 -25.14 8.99 0.07
N ASP A 235 -25.42 9.10 1.38
CA ASP A 235 -25.67 10.35 2.09
C ASP A 235 -24.47 10.81 2.93
N LYS A 236 -23.41 10.00 2.98
CA LYS A 236 -22.23 10.27 3.80
C LYS A 236 -20.99 10.33 2.93
N PRO A 237 -20.24 11.45 2.99
CA PRO A 237 -18.87 11.49 2.49
C PRO A 237 -18.05 10.36 3.10
N GLU A 238 -17.19 9.74 2.29
CA GLU A 238 -16.24 8.74 2.79
C GLU A 238 -15.03 9.43 3.48
N HIS A 239 -14.75 10.67 3.08
CA HIS A 239 -13.63 11.49 3.56
C HIS A 239 -14.06 12.97 3.69
N ALA A 240 -13.19 13.80 4.29
CA ALA A 240 -13.44 15.23 4.46
C ALA A 240 -13.62 15.98 3.13
N ASP A 241 -13.05 15.45 2.05
CA ASP A 241 -12.94 16.14 0.75
C ASP A 241 -13.50 15.32 -0.42
N THR A 242 -14.27 14.27 -0.15
CA THR A 242 -14.97 13.50 -1.19
C THR A 242 -16.47 13.74 -1.14
N ALA A 243 -17.11 13.74 -2.30
CA ALA A 243 -18.56 13.64 -2.33
C ALA A 243 -18.99 12.27 -1.77
N PRO A 244 -20.22 12.14 -1.25
CA PRO A 244 -20.79 10.84 -0.98
C PRO A 244 -20.67 9.93 -2.21
N PRO A 245 -20.37 8.64 -2.01
CA PRO A 245 -20.16 7.73 -3.11
C PRO A 245 -21.49 7.41 -3.78
N GLU A 246 -21.46 7.26 -5.10
CA GLU A 246 -22.53 6.55 -5.79
C GLU A 246 -22.35 5.05 -5.55
N LEU A 247 -23.42 4.37 -5.12
CA LEU A 247 -23.41 2.92 -4.89
C LEU A 247 -24.11 2.22 -6.06
N THR A 248 -23.33 1.93 -7.09
CA THR A 248 -23.74 1.13 -8.27
C THR A 248 -23.22 -0.30 -8.16
N GLU A 249 -23.65 -1.21 -9.05
CA GLU A 249 -23.18 -2.60 -9.11
C GLU A 249 -21.64 -2.73 -9.18
N ASP A 250 -20.97 -1.76 -9.78
CA ASP A 250 -19.51 -1.78 -9.97
C ASP A 250 -18.76 -1.07 -8.85
N THR A 251 -19.41 -0.14 -8.17
CA THR A 251 -18.73 0.75 -7.22
C THR A 251 -18.95 0.34 -5.77
N TRP A 252 -20.07 -0.31 -5.42
CA TRP A 252 -20.47 -0.55 -4.02
C TRP A 252 -19.42 -1.26 -3.17
N ALA A 253 -18.67 -2.18 -3.76
CA ALA A 253 -17.67 -3.01 -3.07
C ALA A 253 -16.27 -2.38 -2.99
N SER A 254 -16.05 -1.26 -3.68
CA SER A 254 -14.75 -0.61 -3.76
C SER A 254 -14.70 0.60 -2.84
N ARG A 255 -13.68 0.62 -1.98
CA ARG A 255 -13.27 1.79 -1.20
C ARG A 255 -11.86 2.19 -1.61
N ASP A 256 -10.97 1.20 -1.60
CA ASP A 256 -9.58 1.35 -2.03
C ASP A 256 -9.34 0.64 -3.37
N LEU A 257 -8.55 1.27 -4.24
CA LEU A 257 -8.01 0.65 -5.44
C LEU A 257 -6.80 -0.21 -5.08
N THR A 258 -6.81 -1.47 -5.49
CA THR A 258 -5.68 -2.37 -5.25
C THR A 258 -4.53 -2.07 -6.20
N SER A 259 -3.35 -1.77 -5.68
CA SER A 259 -2.11 -1.58 -6.46
C SER A 259 -1.35 -2.89 -6.68
N GLY A 260 -1.59 -3.89 -5.83
CA GLY A 260 -1.04 -5.24 -5.98
C GLY A 260 -1.05 -6.03 -4.68
N PHE A 261 -0.46 -7.23 -4.73
CA PHE A 261 -0.22 -8.04 -3.55
C PHE A 261 1.22 -8.49 -3.50
N VAL A 262 1.72 -8.68 -2.28
CA VAL A 262 3.07 -9.16 -2.00
C VAL A 262 2.98 -10.33 -1.02
N SER A 263 3.77 -11.38 -1.28
CA SER A 263 3.94 -12.52 -0.39
C SER A 263 5.43 -12.78 -0.21
N LEU A 264 5.96 -12.54 0.99
CA LEU A 264 7.37 -12.75 1.34
C LEU A 264 7.70 -14.21 1.70
N ASP A 265 6.69 -15.04 1.97
CA ASP A 265 6.85 -16.35 2.61
C ASP A 265 6.28 -17.52 1.78
N LYS A 266 6.33 -17.40 0.46
CA LYS A 266 5.88 -18.41 -0.52
C LYS A 266 4.38 -18.72 -0.39
N GLU A 267 3.55 -17.67 -0.40
CA GLU A 267 2.08 -17.67 -0.41
C GLU A 267 1.42 -18.04 0.93
N LYS A 268 2.16 -18.13 2.04
CA LYS A 268 1.56 -18.43 3.35
C LYS A 268 0.82 -17.21 3.88
N THR A 269 1.39 -16.03 3.71
CA THR A 269 0.78 -14.74 4.02
C THR A 269 0.77 -13.85 2.79
N TRP A 270 -0.24 -12.97 2.73
CA TRP A 270 -0.43 -12.05 1.63
C TRP A 270 -0.70 -10.66 2.18
N GLN A 271 0.04 -9.69 1.65
CA GLN A 271 -0.10 -8.28 1.97
C GLN A 271 -0.65 -7.57 0.75
N ARG A 272 -1.77 -6.87 0.93
CA ARG A 272 -2.38 -6.03 -0.10
C ARG A 272 -1.72 -4.65 -0.07
N LEU A 273 -1.25 -4.20 -1.23
CA LEU A 273 -0.92 -2.80 -1.47
C LEU A 273 -2.15 -2.16 -2.12
N SER A 274 -2.68 -1.10 -1.52
CA SER A 274 -3.80 -0.36 -2.10
C SER A 274 -3.63 1.13 -1.90
N ILE A 275 -4.33 1.90 -2.73
CA ILE A 275 -4.56 3.32 -2.54
C ILE A 275 -6.03 3.49 -2.17
N ASP A 276 -6.28 4.17 -1.06
CA ASP A 276 -7.59 4.78 -0.89
C ASP A 276 -7.59 6.07 -1.71
N THR A 277 -8.69 6.37 -2.37
CA THR A 277 -8.82 7.60 -3.17
C THR A 277 -9.05 8.85 -2.30
N GLY A 278 -9.19 8.68 -0.98
CA GLY A 278 -9.09 9.74 0.03
C GLY A 278 -7.66 10.04 0.50
N PHE A 279 -7.46 11.24 1.06
CA PHE A 279 -6.17 11.75 1.53
C PHE A 279 -5.56 10.96 2.71
N GLU A 280 -6.32 10.09 3.38
CA GLU A 280 -5.93 9.42 4.62
C GLU A 280 -5.49 7.97 4.44
N GLY A 281 -5.94 7.29 3.37
CA GLY A 281 -5.79 5.83 3.31
C GLY A 281 -4.38 5.36 2.98
N ILE A 282 -3.55 6.20 2.34
CA ILE A 282 -2.16 5.86 2.00
C ILE A 282 -1.30 5.70 3.27
N SER A 283 -1.41 6.63 4.24
CA SER A 283 -0.71 6.51 5.52
C SER A 283 -1.29 5.38 6.39
N TYR A 284 -2.61 5.25 6.42
CA TYR A 284 -3.32 4.18 7.12
C TYR A 284 -2.83 2.80 6.65
N LEU A 285 -2.76 2.56 5.34
CA LEU A 285 -2.39 1.26 4.79
C LEU A 285 -0.94 0.88 5.09
N ILE A 286 0.02 1.82 5.10
CA ILE A 286 1.39 1.50 5.55
C ILE A 286 1.44 1.13 7.04
N THR A 287 0.68 1.80 7.90
CA THR A 287 0.58 1.40 9.31
C THR A 287 -0.09 0.04 9.49
N THR A 288 -1.03 -0.34 8.61
CA THR A 288 -1.74 -1.62 8.67
C THR A 288 -0.90 -2.76 8.07
N ILE A 289 -0.17 -2.53 6.98
CA ILE A 289 0.75 -3.51 6.36
C ILE A 289 1.99 -3.74 7.24
N GLY A 290 2.44 -2.71 7.97
CA GLY A 290 3.61 -2.78 8.86
C GLY A 290 3.34 -3.36 10.26
N LYS A 291 2.09 -3.69 10.60
CA LYS A 291 1.74 -4.40 11.83
C LYS A 291 1.40 -5.84 11.50
N ASP A 292 2.05 -6.79 12.18
CA ASP A 292 1.63 -8.19 12.18
C ASP A 292 0.16 -8.24 12.59
N ASN A 293 -0.66 -8.79 11.68
CA ASN A 293 -2.07 -9.17 11.80
C ASN A 293 -2.86 -8.63 13.02
N HIS A 294 -3.88 -7.83 12.69
CA HIS A 294 -4.89 -7.22 13.57
C HIS A 294 -4.47 -5.93 14.27
N GLN A 295 -5.07 -4.83 13.82
CA GLN A 295 -5.67 -3.87 14.74
C GLN A 295 -7.02 -3.41 14.21
N ASP A 296 -8.07 -3.64 15.01
CA ASP A 296 -9.30 -2.87 14.96
C ASP A 296 -8.92 -1.40 15.19
N TYR A 297 -9.15 -0.55 14.20
CA TYR A 297 -9.18 0.89 14.42
C TYR A 297 -10.56 1.41 14.07
N PHE A 298 -11.22 1.90 15.12
CA PHE A 298 -12.33 2.82 15.03
C PHE A 298 -11.95 3.94 14.06
N GLN A 299 -12.71 4.07 12.98
CA GLN A 299 -12.72 5.32 12.23
C GLN A 299 -13.03 6.42 13.25
N TYR A 300 -12.04 7.28 13.51
CA TYR A 300 -12.28 8.52 14.20
C TYR A 300 -13.22 9.34 13.32
N HIS A 301 -14.50 9.30 13.64
CA HIS A 301 -15.40 10.40 13.37
C HIS A 301 -14.80 11.63 14.06
N TYR A 302 -14.03 12.44 13.34
CA TYR A 302 -13.75 13.79 13.80
C TYR A 302 -15.01 14.62 13.54
N THR A 303 -15.79 14.81 14.60
CA THR A 303 -16.31 16.14 14.91
C THR A 303 -15.46 16.66 16.05
N PRO A 304 -14.90 17.88 15.93
CA PRO A 304 -15.36 18.90 16.87
C PRO A 304 -15.43 20.33 16.32
N HIS A 305 -16.56 20.97 16.67
CA HIS A 305 -16.94 22.39 16.70
C HIS A 305 -17.15 23.12 15.37
#